data_AF-A0A0J5FRK7-F1
#
_entry.id   AF-A0A0J5FRK7-F1
#
_cell.length_a   1.000
_cell.length_b   1.000
_cell.length_c   1.000
_cell.angle_alpha   90.00
_cell.angle_beta   90.00
_cell.angle_gamma   90.00
#
_symmetry.space_group_name_H-M   'P 1'
#
loop_
_entity.id
_entity.type
_entity.pdbx_description
1 polymer ?
#
loop_
_entity_poly.entity_id
_entity_poly.type
_entity_poly.pdbx_seq_one_letter_code
_entity_poly.pdbx_strand_id
1 'polypeptide(L)' 'ILASAFSAILVYAQELIPGKTGMIAGLFFGLAFGMGGIGAAILGYVADKTNIELVYKICAFLPLLGIFTLFLPNIEKKT' A
#
# COMPACT_ATOMS: atom_id res chain seq x y z
N ILE A 1 -9.05 -8.86 5.14
CA ILE A 1 -7.88 -9.59 4.61
C ILE A 1 -6.77 -8.61 4.21
N LEU A 2 -7.00 -7.66 3.29
CA LEU A 2 -6.02 -6.62 2.92
C LEU A 2 -5.49 -5.80 4.12
N ALA A 3 -6.37 -5.38 5.03
CA ALA A 3 -5.98 -4.64 6.24
C ALA A 3 -5.05 -5.43 7.19
N SER A 4 -5.14 -6.77 7.18
CA SER A 4 -4.29 -7.64 8.01
C SER A 4 -2.88 -7.79 7.44
N ALA A 5 -2.71 -7.64 6.12
CA ALA A 5 -1.42 -7.74 5.46
C ALA A 5 -0.53 -6.51 5.69
N PHE A 6 -1.14 -5.36 5.99
CA PHE A 6 -0.42 -4.11 6.21
C PHE A 6 0.58 -4.19 7.37
N SER A 7 0.19 -4.83 8.48
CA SER A 7 1.09 -5.05 9.62
C SER A 7 2.32 -5.86 9.24
N ALA A 8 2.15 -6.92 8.44
CA ALA A 8 3.25 -7.78 8.01
C ALA A 8 4.20 -7.06 7.05
N ILE A 9 3.67 -6.27 6.10
CA ILE A 9 4.48 -5.47 5.16
C ILE A 9 5.35 -4.45 5.92
N LEU A 10 4.78 -3.81 6.94
CA LEU A 10 5.48 -2.80 7.72
C LEU A 10 6.59 -3.44 8.57
N VAL A 11 6.30 -4.54 9.26
CA VAL A 11 7.31 -5.29 10.02
C VAL A 11 8.44 -5.76 9.09
N TYR A 12 8.10 -6.30 7.93
CA TYR A 12 9.08 -6.72 6.93
C TYR A 12 9.99 -5.56 6.47
N ALA A 13 9.42 -4.38 6.21
CA ALA A 13 10.20 -3.20 5.84
C ALA A 13 11.12 -2.74 6.99
N GLN A 14 10.69 -2.89 8.25
CA GLN A 14 11.51 -2.60 9.43
C GLN A 14 12.66 -3.60 9.58
N GLU A 15 12.44 -4.88 9.26
CA GLU A 15 13.47 -5.92 9.32
C GLU A 15 14.54 -5.76 8.23
N LEU A 16 14.21 -5.17 7.07
CA LEU A 16 15.18 -4.84 6.00
C LEU A 16 16.27 -3.86 6.42
N ILE A 17 15.95 -2.87 7.27
CA ILE A 17 16.89 -1.82 7.69
C ILE A 17 16.82 -1.66 9.22
N PRO A 18 17.43 -2.59 9.98
CA PRO A 18 17.42 -2.55 11.43
C PRO A 18 18.11 -1.27 11.94
N GLY A 19 17.55 -0.67 13.00
CA GLY A 19 18.06 0.56 13.60
C GLY A 19 17.47 1.86 13.03
N LYS A 20 16.68 1.82 11.94
CA LYS A 20 15.97 2.97 11.37
C LYS A 20 14.44 2.78 11.35
N THR A 21 13.90 2.08 12.34
CA THR A 21 12.47 1.74 12.43
C THR A 21 11.55 2.96 12.41
N GLY A 22 11.91 4.05 13.10
CA GLY A 22 11.13 5.29 13.12
C GLY A 22 11.09 6.00 11.76
N MET A 23 12.19 6.00 11.01
CA MET A 23 12.24 6.57 9.65
C MET A 23 11.36 5.77 8.69
N ILE A 24 11.45 4.44 8.73
CA ILE A 24 10.65 3.56 7.86
C ILE A 24 9.17 3.68 8.19
N ALA A 25 8.80 3.64 9.48
CA ALA A 25 7.41 3.84 9.91
C ALA A 25 6.89 5.21 9.46
N GLY A 26 7.65 6.28 9.66
CA GLY A 26 7.29 7.63 9.22
C GLY A 26 7.09 7.73 7.71
N LEU A 27 7.97 7.13 6.90
CA LEU A 27 7.84 7.12 5.44
C LEU A 27 6.63 6.30 4.98
N PHE A 28 6.43 5.10 5.54
CA PHE A 28 5.30 4.23 5.19
C PHE A 28 3.96 4.90 5.50
N PHE A 29 3.78 5.33 6.74
CA PHE A 29 2.53 5.96 7.14
C PHE A 29 2.34 7.31 6.46
N GLY A 30 3.37 8.14 6.36
CA GLY A 30 3.30 9.45 5.71
C GLY A 30 2.91 9.35 4.23
N LEU A 31 3.57 8.47 3.47
CA LEU A 31 3.23 8.25 2.06
C LEU A 31 1.86 7.57 1.90
N ALA A 32 1.53 6.59 2.74
CA ALA A 32 0.24 5.91 2.66
C ALA A 32 -0.94 6.87 2.90
N PHE A 33 -0.86 7.73 3.93
CA PHE A 33 -1.89 8.74 4.17
C PHE A 33 -1.90 9.83 3.11
N GLY A 34 -0.73 10.28 2.64
CA GLY A 34 -0.62 11.27 1.56
C GLY A 34 -1.25 10.78 0.25
N MET A 35 -0.86 9.59 -0.22
CA MET A 35 -1.44 8.96 -1.41
C MET A 35 -2.91 8.59 -1.21
N GLY A 36 -3.30 8.18 0.00
CA GLY A 36 -4.70 7.92 0.34
C GLY A 36 -5.59 9.16 0.21
N GLY A 37 -5.12 10.32 0.70
CA GLY A 37 -5.85 11.59 0.58
C GLY A 37 -5.96 12.07 -0.88
N ILE A 38 -4.85 12.04 -1.62
CA ILE A 38 -4.84 12.41 -3.05
C ILE A 38 -5.72 11.45 -3.86
N GLY A 39 -5.59 10.15 -3.61
CA GLY A 39 -6.39 9.11 -4.26
C GLY A 39 -7.87 9.27 -3.98
N ALA A 40 -8.25 9.58 -2.74
CA ALA A 40 -9.66 9.85 -2.38
C ALA A 40 -10.22 11.07 -3.12
N ALA A 41 -9.44 12.15 -3.25
CA ALA A 41 -9.87 13.34 -3.99
C ALA A 41 -10.07 13.04 -5.48
N ILE A 42 -9.14 12.31 -6.11
CA ILE A 42 -9.22 11.94 -7.53
C ILE A 42 -10.40 10.97 -7.77
N LEU A 43 -10.52 9.91 -6.98
CA LEU A 43 -11.59 8.93 -7.12
C LEU A 43 -12.96 9.55 -6.82
N GLY A 44 -13.04 10.47 -5.85
CA GLY A 44 -14.25 11.25 -5.57
C GLY A 44 -14.67 12.09 -6.78
N TYR A 45 -13.74 12.82 -7.39
CA TYR A 45 -14.01 13.58 -8.61
C TYR A 45 -14.49 12.69 -9.78
N VAL A 46 -13.88 11.51 -9.94
CA VAL A 46 -14.31 10.52 -10.95
C VAL A 46 -15.71 9.96 -10.62
N ALA A 47 -16.02 9.72 -9.34
CA ALA A 47 -17.35 9.29 -8.92
C ALA A 47 -18.43 10.31 -9.32
N ASP A 48 -18.17 11.59 -9.05
CA ASP A 48 -19.09 12.70 -9.35
C ASP A 48 -19.35 12.87 -10.85
N LYS A 49 -18.35 12.58 -11.69
CA LYS A 49 -18.44 12.73 -13.15
C LYS A 49 -19.02 11.51 -13.88
N THR A 50 -18.80 10.30 -13.36
CA THR A 50 -18.97 9.06 -14.15
C THR A 50 -19.81 7.97 -13.51
N ASN A 51 -20.17 8.08 -12.22
CA ASN A 51 -20.81 7.06 -11.36
C ASN A 51 -19.84 6.19 -10.54
N ILE A 52 -20.35 5.75 -9.37
CA ILE A 52 -19.60 4.97 -8.38
C ILE A 52 -19.19 3.57 -8.88
N GLU A 53 -19.94 2.99 -9.81
CA GLU A 53 -19.68 1.67 -10.37
C GLU A 53 -18.35 1.59 -11.12
N LEU A 54 -17.98 2.68 -11.82
CA LEU A 54 -16.71 2.79 -12.53
C LEU A 54 -15.55 2.89 -11.54
N VAL A 55 -15.72 3.64 -10.45
CA VAL A 55 -14.74 3.74 -9.36
C VAL A 55 -14.49 2.37 -8.73
N TYR A 56 -15.53 1.59 -8.47
CA TYR A 56 -15.37 0.22 -7.98
C TYR A 56 -14.63 -0.69 -8.96
N LYS A 57 -14.90 -0.57 -10.27
CA LYS A 57 -14.14 -1.31 -11.30
C LYS A 57 -12.66 -0.93 -11.28
N ILE A 58 -12.33 0.36 -11.17
CA ILE A 58 -10.93 0.81 -11.05
C ILE A 58 -10.28 0.22 -9.79
N CYS A 59 -10.94 0.35 -8.63
CA CYS A 59 -10.46 -0.18 -7.35
C CYS A 59 -10.28 -1.71 -7.37
N ALA A 60 -11.06 -2.44 -8.16
CA ALA A 60 -10.90 -3.89 -8.31
C ALA A 60 -9.59 -4.29 -9.01
N PHE A 61 -8.98 -3.40 -9.81
CA PHE A 61 -7.68 -3.65 -10.44
C PHE A 61 -6.48 -3.22 -9.58
N LEU A 62 -6.66 -2.36 -8.57
CA LEU A 62 -5.57 -1.94 -7.67
C LEU A 62 -4.78 -3.09 -7.02
N PRO A 63 -5.41 -4.21 -6.59
CA PRO A 63 -4.69 -5.36 -6.05
C PRO A 63 -3.65 -5.98 -7.01
N LEU A 64 -3.78 -5.79 -8.33
CA LEU A 64 -2.78 -6.26 -9.31
C LEU A 64 -1.43 -5.57 -9.12
N LEU A 65 -1.38 -4.37 -8.54
CA LEU A 65 -0.11 -3.74 -8.16
C LEU A 65 0.68 -4.59 -7.14
N GLY A 66 0.02 -5.49 -6.43
CA GLY A 66 0.68 -6.48 -5.58
C GLY A 66 1.63 -7.41 -6.33
N ILE A 67 1.51 -7.56 -7.66
CA ILE A 67 2.45 -8.34 -8.48
C ILE A 67 3.88 -7.79 -8.37
N PHE A 68 4.05 -6.49 -8.13
CA PHE A 68 5.38 -5.89 -7.93
C PHE A 68 6.12 -6.44 -6.69
N THR A 69 5.41 -7.08 -5.76
CA THR A 69 6.03 -7.75 -4.61
C THR A 69 6.90 -8.95 -5.01
N LEU A 70 6.77 -9.49 -6.23
CA LEU A 70 7.67 -10.54 -6.75
C LEU A 70 9.14 -10.09 -6.84
N PHE A 71 9.39 -8.78 -6.93
CA PHE A 71 10.75 -8.22 -6.95
C PHE A 71 11.35 -8.08 -5.55
N LEU A 72 10.61 -8.38 -4.50
CA LEU A 72 11.03 -8.19 -3.13
C LEU A 72 11.94 -9.37 -2.70
N PRO A 73 13.14 -9.10 -2.14
CA PRO A 73 14.08 -10.16 -1.77
C PRO A 73 13.50 -11.02 -0.64
N ASN A 74 13.69 -12.34 -0.66
CA ASN A 74 13.20 -13.17 0.44
C ASN A 74 14.12 -13.05 1.66
N ILE A 75 13.60 -12.58 2.81
CA ILE A 75 14.36 -12.35 4.05
C ILE A 75 14.22 -13.52 5.03
N GLU A 76 13.45 -14.56 4.69
CA GLU A 76 13.45 -15.77 5.50
C GLU A 76 14.86 -16.35 5.60
N LYS A 77 15.45 -16.21 6.79
CA LYS A 77 16.59 -16.99 7.22
C LYS A 77 16.20 -18.46 7.10
N LYS A 78 16.75 -19.11 6.08
CA LYS A 78 16.86 -20.56 6.03
C LYS A 78 17.53 -20.98 7.35
N THR A 79 16.80 -21.82 8.09
CA THR A 79 17.12 -22.42 9.39
C THR A 79 18.60 -22.72 9.59
#